data_AF-A0A4R5K977-F1
#
_entry.id   AF-A0A4R5K977-F1
#
_cell.length_a   1.000
_cell.length_b   1.000
_cell.length_c   1.000
_cell.angle_alpha   90.00
_cell.angle_beta   90.00
_cell.angle_gamma   90.00
#
_symmetry.space_group_name_H-M   'P 1'
#
loop_
_entity.id
_entity.type
_entity.pdbx_description
1 polymer ?
#
loop_
_entity_poly.entity_id
_entity_poly.type
_entity_poly.pdbx_seq_one_letter_code
_entity_poly.pdbx_strand_id
1 'polypeptide(L)'
;MVKARCMKRIIAVILSFGLIFSFTIGLDAAAPPNSSAYQKSGRSMLPPVISLLEDTNLYPVPDESVEPWAALTPQDVSTVEADVDHPYLEGDTQGKIWIKIKTTWLGDLWVHLEREKVGILKPADTYLALLWDARLYSEPVRSAMTEAVLSPQTVHANAVFESPFAMYSSSYRIETSWLGDRWIVANPHYLQVEVLNSELDLPTETLYMDEYDTANRLQRSSDARFIPAQKVFAMEKTDNGVYHVRGQNGSTFWVNPQFAQPVGVKKIDETIELTKNTEQHLFPTMPFPIFGLISPQKVNAFEQWDDPQGNRWYRIHSWSGEMWIQP
;
A
#
# COMPACT_ATOMS: atom_id res chain seq x y z
N MET A 1 -43.64 64.82 67.29
CA MET A 1 -43.57 66.17 66.69
C MET A 1 -44.08 66.02 65.25
N VAL A 2 -45.23 66.66 64.93
CA VAL A 2 -45.93 66.82 63.62
C VAL A 2 -46.36 65.53 62.87
N LYS A 3 -47.58 64.98 63.14
CA LYS A 3 -48.91 65.14 62.47
C LYS A 3 -49.02 64.50 61.06
N ALA A 4 -49.78 63.40 60.89
CA ALA A 4 -51.25 63.28 60.62
C ALA A 4 -51.58 63.54 59.13
N ARG A 5 -52.35 62.75 58.35
CA ARG A 5 -53.81 62.42 58.37
C ARG A 5 -54.07 61.60 57.06
N CYS A 6 -54.88 60.54 57.03
CA CYS A 6 -56.35 60.45 56.92
C CYS A 6 -56.92 60.34 55.47
N MET A 7 -57.52 59.16 55.21
CA MET A 7 -58.76 58.80 54.49
C MET A 7 -59.12 59.31 53.07
N LYS A 8 -59.43 58.29 52.25
CA LYS A 8 -60.63 58.02 51.42
C LYS A 8 -60.90 58.81 50.12
N ARG A 9 -60.98 58.00 49.06
CA ARG A 9 -61.97 57.92 47.95
C ARG A 9 -62.18 59.17 47.07
N ILE A 10 -62.06 59.01 45.75
CA ILE A 10 -63.17 58.91 44.77
C ILE A 10 -62.58 58.90 43.34
N ILE A 11 -63.28 58.16 42.49
CA ILE A 11 -63.11 57.84 41.06
C ILE A 11 -63.19 59.08 40.15
N ALA A 12 -62.43 59.08 39.06
CA ALA A 12 -62.86 59.68 37.79
C ALA A 12 -62.33 58.89 36.59
N VAL A 13 -63.25 58.56 35.70
CA VAL A 13 -63.18 57.77 34.47
C VAL A 13 -62.60 58.61 33.32
N ILE A 14 -61.95 57.99 32.33
CA ILE A 14 -62.16 58.22 30.87
C ILE A 14 -61.42 57.15 30.03
N LEU A 15 -62.23 56.47 29.19
CA LEU A 15 -62.07 55.89 27.83
C LEU A 15 -60.66 55.72 27.21
N SER A 16 -60.35 54.79 26.29
CA SER A 16 -60.99 53.64 25.60
C SER A 16 -59.98 53.13 24.53
N PHE A 17 -60.31 52.01 23.86
CA PHE A 17 -59.61 51.25 22.78
C PHE A 17 -58.54 50.28 23.31
N GLY A 18 -58.75 48.95 23.31
CA GLY A 18 -59.14 48.06 22.20
C GLY A 18 -57.85 47.64 21.47
N LEU A 19 -57.38 46.39 21.39
CA LEU A 19 -58.07 45.12 21.14
C LEU A 19 -57.12 43.94 21.49
N ILE A 20 -57.69 42.92 22.17
CA ILE A 20 -57.54 41.46 22.00
C ILE A 20 -56.14 40.86 21.70
N PHE A 21 -55.55 40.23 22.73
CA PHE A 21 -54.64 39.09 22.57
C PHE A 21 -55.48 37.82 22.34
N SER A 22 -55.37 37.20 21.16
CA SER A 22 -55.81 35.83 20.92
C SER A 22 -54.59 34.94 20.81
N PHE A 23 -54.50 33.99 21.74
CA PHE A 23 -53.65 32.80 21.65
C PHE A 23 -53.98 32.06 20.35
N THR A 24 -52.99 31.89 19.48
CA THR A 24 -53.00 30.85 18.46
C THR A 24 -51.78 29.97 18.70
N ILE A 25 -52.05 28.68 18.88
CA ILE A 25 -51.06 27.61 18.94
C ILE A 25 -50.46 27.51 17.54
N GLY A 26 -49.22 27.97 17.38
CA GLY A 26 -48.41 27.65 16.21
C GLY A 26 -47.91 26.22 16.35
N LEU A 27 -48.47 25.31 15.54
CA LEU A 27 -47.73 24.14 15.09
C LEU A 27 -46.54 24.68 14.29
N ASP A 28 -45.34 24.59 14.85
CA ASP A 28 -44.12 24.78 14.07
C ASP A 28 -44.08 23.68 13.01
N ALA A 29 -44.34 24.08 11.77
CA ALA A 29 -44.07 23.26 10.61
C ALA A 29 -42.58 22.94 10.59
N ALA A 30 -42.26 21.65 10.47
CA ALA A 30 -40.91 21.19 10.24
C ALA A 30 -40.33 21.93 9.02
N ALA A 31 -39.21 22.63 9.24
CA ALA A 31 -38.43 23.18 8.14
C ALA A 31 -37.96 22.04 7.22
N PRO A 32 -37.93 22.22 5.89
CA PRO A 32 -37.43 21.20 4.98
C PRO A 32 -35.98 20.86 5.32
N PRO A 33 -35.57 19.58 5.22
CA PRO A 33 -34.21 19.15 5.55
C PRO A 33 -33.28 19.54 4.41
N ASN A 34 -32.97 20.82 4.29
CA ASN A 34 -31.95 21.39 3.44
C ASN A 34 -31.45 22.67 4.11
N SER A 35 -30.73 22.52 5.23
CA SER A 35 -29.98 23.62 5.82
C SER A 35 -28.49 23.44 5.51
N SER A 36 -27.94 24.49 4.92
CA SER A 36 -26.55 24.66 4.46
C SER A 36 -25.53 24.75 5.60
N ALA A 37 -25.59 23.82 6.55
CA ALA A 37 -24.77 23.79 7.77
C ALA A 37 -23.81 22.59 7.85
N TYR A 38 -23.47 21.98 6.71
CA TYR A 38 -22.45 20.93 6.62
C TYR A 38 -21.37 21.29 5.59
N GLN A 39 -20.71 22.45 5.78
CA GLN A 39 -19.38 22.62 5.21
C GLN A 39 -18.39 21.82 6.06
N LYS A 40 -18.28 20.53 5.73
CA LYS A 40 -17.34 19.56 6.31
C LYS A 40 -15.92 19.98 5.92
N SER A 41 -15.24 20.69 6.82
CA SER A 41 -13.80 20.87 6.82
C SER A 41 -13.13 19.50 7.06
N GLY A 42 -12.96 18.73 5.99
CA GLY A 42 -12.30 17.44 5.99
C GLY A 42 -11.58 17.26 4.65
N ARG A 43 -10.32 16.83 4.69
CA ARG A 43 -9.55 16.48 3.50
C ARG A 43 -10.40 15.50 2.68
N SER A 44 -10.78 15.87 1.45
CA SER A 44 -11.54 14.95 0.58
C SER A 44 -10.73 13.67 0.41
N MET A 45 -11.30 12.54 0.84
CA MET A 45 -10.69 11.22 0.68
C MET A 45 -10.73 10.75 -0.78
N LEU A 46 -11.56 11.41 -1.61
CA LEU A 46 -11.65 11.11 -3.02
C LEU A 46 -10.50 11.74 -3.82
N PRO A 47 -9.96 11.04 -4.83
CA PRO A 47 -9.07 11.66 -5.79
C PRO A 47 -9.83 12.73 -6.59
N PRO A 48 -9.14 13.79 -7.05
CA PRO A 48 -9.75 14.89 -7.82
C PRO A 48 -10.32 14.43 -9.17
N VAL A 49 -9.84 13.30 -9.68
CA VAL A 49 -10.32 12.63 -10.89
C VAL A 49 -10.51 11.17 -10.55
N ILE A 50 -11.62 10.59 -11.00
CA ILE A 50 -11.87 9.15 -10.98
C ILE A 50 -12.10 8.64 -12.40
N SER A 51 -11.79 7.37 -12.62
CA SER A 51 -12.05 6.69 -13.88
C SER A 51 -13.32 5.85 -13.77
N LEU A 52 -14.32 6.15 -14.60
CA LEU A 52 -15.50 5.31 -14.74
C LEU A 52 -15.12 4.10 -15.59
N LEU A 53 -15.34 2.90 -15.05
CA LEU A 53 -14.88 1.64 -15.67
C LEU A 53 -15.95 1.00 -16.56
N GLU A 54 -17.19 1.43 -16.43
CA GLU A 54 -18.37 0.92 -17.14
C GLU A 54 -19.35 2.06 -17.44
N ASP A 55 -20.39 1.78 -18.22
CA ASP A 55 -21.48 2.72 -18.47
C ASP A 55 -22.15 3.10 -17.14
N THR A 56 -22.07 4.39 -16.79
CA THR A 56 -22.43 4.90 -15.47
C THR A 56 -23.59 5.89 -15.58
N ASN A 57 -24.70 5.60 -14.91
CA ASN A 57 -25.87 6.48 -14.85
C ASN A 57 -25.58 7.77 -14.08
N LEU A 58 -26.14 8.87 -14.58
CA LEU A 58 -26.06 10.22 -14.01
C LEU A 58 -27.39 10.63 -13.40
N TYR A 59 -27.37 11.00 -12.12
CA TYR A 59 -28.55 11.36 -11.35
C TYR A 59 -28.50 12.84 -10.94
N PRO A 60 -29.66 13.53 -10.91
CA PRO A 60 -29.71 14.91 -10.41
C PRO A 60 -29.52 15.02 -8.90
N VAL A 61 -29.86 13.96 -8.16
CA VAL A 61 -29.76 13.83 -6.71
C VAL A 61 -29.22 12.45 -6.35
N PRO A 62 -28.60 12.24 -5.17
CA PRO A 62 -28.06 10.94 -4.76
C PRO A 62 -29.18 9.97 -4.31
N ASP A 63 -30.06 9.60 -5.23
CA ASP A 63 -31.21 8.72 -4.99
C ASP A 63 -31.46 7.82 -6.23
N GLU A 64 -31.30 6.50 -6.08
CA GLU A 64 -31.51 5.53 -7.16
C GLU A 64 -33.00 5.38 -7.54
N SER A 65 -33.94 5.90 -6.74
CA SER A 65 -35.37 5.88 -7.07
C SER A 65 -35.76 6.93 -8.12
N VAL A 66 -34.89 7.90 -8.38
CA VAL A 66 -35.06 8.91 -9.42
C VAL A 66 -34.50 8.40 -10.73
N GLU A 67 -35.23 8.59 -11.83
CA GLU A 67 -34.76 8.21 -13.17
C GLU A 67 -33.48 8.98 -13.53
N PRO A 68 -32.42 8.29 -14.00
CA PRO A 68 -31.19 8.96 -14.41
C PRO A 68 -31.44 9.85 -15.62
N TRP A 69 -30.80 11.02 -15.65
CA TRP A 69 -30.94 11.98 -16.75
C TRP A 69 -30.13 11.58 -17.98
N ALA A 70 -29.05 10.84 -17.78
CA ALA A 70 -28.13 10.41 -18.82
C ALA A 70 -27.25 9.27 -18.29
N ALA A 71 -26.38 8.74 -19.15
CA ALA A 71 -25.29 7.86 -18.76
C ALA A 71 -23.98 8.31 -19.42
N LEU A 72 -22.86 8.03 -18.76
CA LEU A 72 -21.51 8.22 -19.29
C LEU A 72 -20.91 6.86 -19.60
N THR A 73 -20.33 6.72 -20.79
CA THR A 73 -19.45 5.58 -21.10
C THR A 73 -18.14 5.68 -20.30
N PRO A 74 -17.34 4.60 -20.18
CA PRO A 74 -16.07 4.61 -19.47
C PRO A 74 -15.17 5.79 -19.87
N GLN A 75 -14.82 6.62 -18.88
CA GLN A 75 -14.00 7.83 -19.06
C GLN A 75 -13.55 8.39 -17.72
N ASP A 76 -12.57 9.29 -17.75
CA ASP A 76 -12.15 10.05 -16.57
C ASP A 76 -13.08 11.24 -16.31
N VAL A 77 -13.46 11.44 -15.06
CA VAL A 77 -14.34 12.53 -14.62
C VAL A 77 -13.79 13.24 -13.39
N SER A 78 -13.98 14.56 -13.31
CA SER A 78 -13.56 15.34 -12.14
C SER A 78 -14.57 15.20 -11.00
N THR A 79 -14.07 14.92 -9.80
CA THR A 79 -14.90 14.83 -8.59
C THR A 79 -15.13 16.21 -7.97
N VAL A 80 -16.30 16.39 -7.35
CA VAL A 80 -16.68 17.62 -6.65
C VAL A 80 -16.78 17.36 -5.15
N GLU A 81 -17.64 16.40 -4.79
CA GLU A 81 -17.88 15.97 -3.41
C GLU A 81 -18.35 14.51 -3.43
N ALA A 82 -18.31 13.86 -2.28
CA ALA A 82 -19.02 12.61 -2.07
C ALA A 82 -19.93 12.71 -0.86
N ASP A 83 -21.04 11.99 -0.95
CA ASP A 83 -21.90 11.76 0.20
C ASP A 83 -21.25 10.67 1.08
N VAL A 84 -20.20 11.08 1.79
CA VAL A 84 -19.52 10.22 2.76
C VAL A 84 -20.09 10.52 4.14
N ASP A 85 -21.17 9.83 4.49
CA ASP A 85 -21.52 9.65 5.89
C ASP A 85 -20.42 8.78 6.53
N HIS A 86 -19.71 9.37 7.49
CA HIS A 86 -18.68 8.67 8.27
C HIS A 86 -19.21 8.58 9.70
N PRO A 87 -19.13 7.40 10.34
CA PRO A 87 -17.83 6.91 10.78
C PRO A 87 -17.62 5.38 10.60
N TYR A 88 -16.35 4.97 10.50
CA TYR A 88 -15.84 3.58 10.45
C TYR A 88 -16.06 2.82 9.12
N LEU A 89 -15.06 2.41 8.34
CA LEU A 89 -13.89 1.55 8.65
C LEU A 89 -14.21 0.26 9.42
N GLU A 90 -15.47 -0.18 9.41
CA GLU A 90 -15.82 -1.53 9.89
C GLU A 90 -16.65 -2.28 8.84
N GLY A 91 -16.01 -3.28 8.25
CA GLY A 91 -16.68 -4.50 7.79
C GLY A 91 -17.30 -4.51 6.40
N ASP A 92 -17.93 -3.42 5.94
CA ASP A 92 -18.65 -3.45 4.67
C ASP A 92 -17.85 -2.84 3.50
N THR A 93 -17.11 -3.71 2.81
CA THR A 93 -16.40 -3.40 1.57
C THR A 93 -17.34 -3.37 0.36
N GLN A 94 -18.60 -3.79 0.50
CA GLN A 94 -19.54 -4.01 -0.60
C GLN A 94 -20.53 -2.84 -0.80
N GLY A 95 -20.38 -1.76 -0.04
CA GLY A 95 -21.23 -0.58 -0.18
C GLY A 95 -20.97 0.21 -1.47
N LYS A 96 -22.05 0.72 -2.06
CA LYS A 96 -21.96 1.79 -3.06
C LYS A 96 -21.82 3.16 -2.37
N ILE A 97 -21.31 4.13 -3.11
CA ILE A 97 -21.12 5.50 -2.67
C ILE A 97 -21.58 6.48 -3.74
N TRP A 98 -22.27 7.52 -3.29
CA TRP A 98 -22.65 8.63 -4.15
C TRP A 98 -21.51 9.63 -4.28
N ILE A 99 -21.12 9.89 -5.53
CA ILE A 99 -20.07 10.85 -5.86
C ILE A 99 -20.66 11.87 -6.82
N LYS A 100 -20.49 13.13 -6.50
CA LYS A 100 -20.85 14.22 -7.41
C LYS A 100 -19.66 14.52 -8.31
N ILE A 101 -19.93 14.55 -9.61
CA ILE A 101 -18.93 14.77 -10.65
C ILE A 101 -19.30 15.98 -11.49
N LYS A 102 -18.29 16.61 -12.09
CA LYS A 102 -18.50 17.69 -13.06
C LYS A 102 -18.85 17.07 -14.40
N THR A 103 -19.99 17.46 -14.98
CA THR A 103 -20.29 17.18 -16.39
C THR A 103 -20.14 18.47 -17.20
N THR A 104 -19.75 18.35 -18.48
CA THR A 104 -19.50 19.53 -19.30
C THR A 104 -20.78 20.13 -19.91
N TRP A 105 -21.93 19.45 -19.83
CA TRP A 105 -23.18 19.86 -20.49
C TRP A 105 -24.42 19.95 -19.57
N LEU A 106 -24.45 19.30 -18.41
CA LEU A 106 -25.62 19.30 -17.49
C LEU A 106 -25.31 19.82 -16.08
N GLY A 107 -24.13 20.42 -15.89
CA GLY A 107 -23.66 20.83 -14.58
C GLY A 107 -23.19 19.64 -13.73
N ASP A 108 -23.14 19.82 -12.42
CA ASP A 108 -22.66 18.77 -11.53
C ASP A 108 -23.78 17.75 -11.26
N LEU A 109 -23.49 16.47 -11.51
CA LEU A 109 -24.43 15.37 -11.35
C LEU A 109 -23.85 14.27 -10.47
N TRP A 110 -24.71 13.41 -9.94
CA TRP A 110 -24.35 12.32 -9.05
C TRP A 110 -24.19 11.01 -9.80
N VAL A 111 -23.17 10.23 -9.43
CA VAL A 111 -22.96 8.84 -9.83
C VAL A 111 -22.97 7.95 -8.59
N HIS A 112 -23.48 6.72 -8.73
CA HIS A 112 -23.52 5.74 -7.66
C HIS A 112 -22.61 4.57 -7.98
N LEU A 113 -21.44 4.53 -7.35
CA LEU A 113 -20.37 3.60 -7.67
C LEU A 113 -20.11 2.63 -6.53
N GLU A 114 -19.76 1.38 -6.86
CA GLU A 114 -19.19 0.47 -5.87
C GLU A 114 -17.90 1.07 -5.30
N ARG A 115 -17.73 1.02 -3.97
CA ARG A 115 -16.58 1.63 -3.30
C ARG A 115 -15.24 1.15 -3.85
N GLU A 116 -15.11 -0.14 -4.15
CA GLU A 116 -13.88 -0.71 -4.73
C GLU A 116 -13.60 -0.19 -6.15
N LYS A 117 -14.63 0.23 -6.91
CA LYS A 117 -14.48 0.81 -8.26
C LYS A 117 -14.18 2.32 -8.24
N VAL A 118 -14.14 2.95 -7.06
CA VAL A 118 -13.74 4.35 -6.95
C VAL A 118 -12.23 4.42 -6.93
N GLY A 119 -11.65 5.09 -7.93
CA GLY A 119 -10.21 5.22 -8.07
C GLY A 119 -9.84 5.83 -9.42
N ILE A 120 -8.55 5.87 -9.70
CA ILE A 120 -8.01 6.36 -10.96
C ILE A 120 -7.29 5.23 -11.69
N LEU A 121 -7.62 5.07 -12.97
CA LEU A 121 -6.93 4.20 -13.90
C LEU A 121 -5.77 4.99 -14.53
N LYS A 122 -4.54 4.51 -14.35
CA LYS A 122 -3.36 5.10 -14.97
C LYS A 122 -2.71 4.11 -15.93
N PRO A 123 -2.18 4.57 -17.07
CA PRO A 123 -1.29 3.74 -17.87
C PRO A 123 -0.07 3.36 -17.03
N ALA A 124 0.41 2.14 -17.21
CA ALA A 124 1.64 1.63 -16.64
C ALA A 124 2.44 0.92 -17.73
N ASP A 125 3.74 0.81 -17.54
CA ASP A 125 4.64 0.00 -18.37
C ASP A 125 5.67 -0.57 -17.39
N THR A 126 5.31 -1.69 -16.77
CA THR A 126 6.11 -2.30 -15.72
C THR A 126 5.98 -3.81 -15.75
N TYR A 127 6.96 -4.50 -15.19
CA TYR A 127 6.95 -5.95 -15.06
C TYR A 127 6.74 -6.33 -13.61
N LEU A 128 5.91 -7.35 -13.40
CA LEU A 128 5.62 -7.90 -12.09
C LEU A 128 6.09 -9.34 -12.05
N ALA A 129 7.02 -9.65 -11.16
CA ALA A 129 7.36 -11.03 -10.82
C ALA A 129 6.31 -11.55 -9.83
N LEU A 130 5.46 -12.48 -10.29
CA LEU A 130 4.48 -13.16 -9.44
C LEU A 130 5.20 -14.25 -8.67
N LEU A 131 5.29 -14.09 -7.36
CA LEU A 131 6.02 -15.04 -6.52
C LEU A 131 5.19 -16.31 -6.29
N TRP A 132 3.87 -16.17 -6.20
CA TRP A 132 2.90 -17.25 -5.96
C TRP A 132 1.85 -17.30 -7.07
N ASP A 133 0.98 -18.32 -7.01
CA ASP A 133 -0.21 -18.39 -7.85
C ASP A 133 -1.07 -17.12 -7.72
N ALA A 134 -1.35 -16.47 -8.84
CA ALA A 134 -2.12 -15.24 -8.90
C ALA A 134 -3.48 -15.49 -9.56
N ARG A 135 -4.57 -15.20 -8.83
CA ARG A 135 -5.92 -15.21 -9.38
C ARG A 135 -6.12 -14.00 -10.29
N LEU A 136 -6.82 -14.22 -11.40
CA LEU A 136 -7.13 -13.17 -12.37
C LEU A 136 -8.56 -12.66 -12.21
N TYR A 137 -8.74 -11.37 -12.48
CA TYR A 137 -10.00 -10.66 -12.35
C TYR A 137 -10.37 -9.98 -13.67
N SER A 138 -11.66 -9.85 -13.97
CA SER A 138 -12.12 -9.12 -15.15
C SER A 138 -12.09 -7.60 -14.97
N GLU A 139 -12.13 -7.14 -13.72
CA GLU A 139 -12.10 -5.74 -13.31
C GLU A 139 -11.13 -5.54 -12.13
N PRO A 140 -10.70 -4.30 -11.80
CA PRO A 140 -9.73 -4.06 -10.73
C PRO A 140 -10.28 -4.24 -9.29
N VAL A 141 -11.35 -5.02 -9.12
CA VAL A 141 -12.09 -5.21 -7.85
C VAL A 141 -12.22 -6.68 -7.49
N ARG A 142 -12.39 -6.99 -6.19
CA ARG A 142 -12.33 -8.38 -5.70
C ARG A 142 -13.54 -9.22 -6.10
N SER A 143 -14.70 -8.58 -6.26
CA SER A 143 -15.95 -9.23 -6.70
C SER A 143 -15.87 -9.77 -8.14
N ALA A 144 -14.95 -9.24 -8.96
CA ALA A 144 -14.78 -9.59 -10.37
C ALA A 144 -13.80 -10.76 -10.59
N MET A 145 -13.64 -11.64 -9.59
CA MET A 145 -12.72 -12.77 -9.66
C MET A 145 -13.16 -13.76 -10.73
N THR A 146 -12.19 -14.26 -11.50
CA THR A 146 -12.41 -15.32 -12.47
C THR A 146 -11.85 -16.65 -11.95
N GLU A 147 -12.16 -17.73 -12.64
CA GLU A 147 -11.58 -19.06 -12.37
C GLU A 147 -10.12 -19.19 -12.85
N ALA A 148 -9.61 -18.20 -13.60
CA ALA A 148 -8.26 -18.25 -14.15
C ALA A 148 -7.21 -17.94 -13.07
N VAL A 149 -6.14 -18.72 -13.09
CA VAL A 149 -4.99 -18.59 -12.19
C VAL A 149 -3.71 -18.64 -13.03
N LEU A 150 -2.77 -17.74 -12.74
CA LEU A 150 -1.41 -17.79 -13.27
C LEU A 150 -0.49 -18.38 -12.21
N SER A 151 0.31 -19.36 -12.61
CA SER A 151 1.44 -19.82 -11.79
C SER A 151 2.52 -18.73 -11.68
N PRO A 152 3.44 -18.82 -10.69
CA PRO A 152 4.58 -17.90 -10.56
C PRO A 152 5.30 -17.67 -11.87
N GLN A 153 5.39 -16.41 -12.29
CA GLN A 153 6.01 -15.97 -13.54
C GLN A 153 6.12 -14.45 -13.56
N THR A 154 6.91 -13.92 -14.48
CA THR A 154 6.96 -12.50 -14.77
C THR A 154 5.88 -12.13 -15.78
N VAL A 155 5.08 -11.11 -15.47
CA VAL A 155 4.03 -10.59 -16.36
C VAL A 155 4.23 -9.10 -16.62
N HIS A 156 3.87 -8.66 -17.83
CA HIS A 156 3.84 -7.24 -18.18
C HIS A 156 2.51 -6.62 -17.74
N ALA A 157 2.57 -5.51 -17.02
CA ALA A 157 1.42 -4.73 -16.59
C ALA A 157 1.34 -3.41 -17.36
N ASN A 158 0.23 -3.21 -18.05
CA ASN A 158 0.00 -2.05 -18.93
C ASN A 158 -0.90 -0.96 -18.30
N ALA A 159 -1.47 -1.22 -17.12
CA ALA A 159 -2.21 -0.24 -16.35
C ALA A 159 -2.18 -0.54 -14.84
N VAL A 160 -2.41 0.48 -14.04
CA VAL A 160 -2.61 0.39 -12.59
C VAL A 160 -3.89 1.13 -12.21
N PHE A 161 -4.67 0.53 -11.32
CA PHE A 161 -5.84 1.14 -10.72
C PHE A 161 -5.55 1.45 -9.26
N GLU A 162 -5.56 2.74 -8.94
CA GLU A 162 -5.31 3.27 -7.59
C GLU A 162 -6.63 3.69 -6.96
N SER A 163 -7.08 2.93 -5.96
CA SER A 163 -8.27 3.26 -5.19
C SER A 163 -7.89 3.84 -3.82
N PRO A 164 -8.52 4.95 -3.36
CA PRO A 164 -8.36 5.42 -1.99
C PRO A 164 -8.94 4.45 -0.94
N PHE A 165 -9.71 3.45 -1.38
CA PHE A 165 -10.33 2.44 -0.52
C PHE A 165 -9.56 1.11 -0.51
N ALA A 166 -8.52 0.97 -1.33
CA ALA A 166 -7.66 -0.21 -1.30
C ALA A 166 -6.76 -0.16 -0.05
N MET A 167 -6.96 -1.09 0.89
CA MET A 167 -6.19 -1.13 2.14
C MET A 167 -4.70 -1.52 1.97
N TYR A 168 -4.34 -2.27 0.94
CA TYR A 168 -3.06 -2.99 0.94
C TYR A 168 -2.23 -2.87 -0.35
N SER A 169 -2.85 -2.79 -1.53
CA SER A 169 -2.12 -2.61 -2.77
C SER A 169 -3.02 -2.16 -3.92
N SER A 170 -2.41 -1.48 -4.89
CA SER A 170 -3.05 -1.16 -6.17
C SER A 170 -3.34 -2.43 -6.97
N SER A 171 -4.38 -2.38 -7.80
CA SER A 171 -4.66 -3.44 -8.78
C SER A 171 -3.88 -3.16 -10.06
N TYR A 172 -3.30 -4.17 -10.68
CA TYR A 172 -2.56 -4.04 -11.94
C TYR A 172 -3.28 -4.78 -13.06
N ARG A 173 -3.38 -4.16 -14.23
CA ARG A 173 -3.86 -4.82 -15.44
C ARG A 173 -2.66 -5.40 -16.17
N ILE A 174 -2.68 -6.71 -16.34
CA ILE A 174 -1.65 -7.49 -17.00
C ILE A 174 -2.12 -7.93 -18.38
N GLU A 175 -1.16 -8.05 -19.29
CA GLU A 175 -1.40 -8.59 -20.61
C GLU A 175 -1.28 -10.11 -20.55
N THR A 176 -2.31 -10.82 -21.01
CA THR A 176 -2.25 -12.28 -21.16
C THR A 176 -2.44 -12.65 -22.62
N SER A 177 -1.65 -13.61 -23.10
CA SER A 177 -1.66 -14.03 -24.50
C SER A 177 -2.92 -14.79 -24.92
N TRP A 178 -3.68 -15.34 -23.97
CA TRP A 178 -4.78 -16.28 -24.24
C TRP A 178 -6.13 -15.80 -23.72
N LEU A 179 -6.17 -14.95 -22.69
CA LEU A 179 -7.40 -14.46 -22.07
C LEU A 179 -7.64 -12.97 -22.35
N GLY A 180 -6.67 -12.30 -22.98
CA GLY A 180 -6.60 -10.84 -23.10
C GLY A 180 -6.21 -10.18 -21.78
N ASP A 181 -6.39 -8.87 -21.70
CA ASP A 181 -6.00 -8.12 -20.50
C ASP A 181 -6.83 -8.57 -19.29
N ARG A 182 -6.15 -8.80 -18.16
CA ARG A 182 -6.77 -9.20 -16.90
C ARG A 182 -6.16 -8.46 -15.74
N TRP A 183 -6.88 -8.43 -14.63
CA TRP A 183 -6.46 -7.72 -13.44
C TRP A 183 -5.87 -8.68 -12.42
N ILE A 184 -4.79 -8.26 -11.77
CA ILE A 184 -4.32 -8.77 -10.50
C ILE A 184 -4.81 -7.77 -9.45
N VAL A 185 -5.69 -8.23 -8.56
CA VAL A 185 -6.32 -7.38 -7.55
C VAL A 185 -5.76 -7.72 -6.18
N ALA A 186 -5.25 -6.71 -5.48
CA ALA A 186 -4.89 -6.77 -4.07
C ALA A 186 -4.06 -8.00 -3.62
N ASN A 187 -3.14 -8.49 -4.48
CA ASN A 187 -2.28 -9.63 -4.18
C ASN A 187 -0.93 -9.13 -3.67
N PRO A 188 -0.51 -9.39 -2.42
CA PRO A 188 0.75 -8.85 -1.89
C PRO A 188 2.00 -9.61 -2.37
N HIS A 189 1.85 -10.70 -3.14
CA HIS A 189 2.95 -11.59 -3.51
C HIS A 189 3.47 -11.35 -4.93
N TYR A 190 3.66 -10.08 -5.29
CA TYR A 190 4.38 -9.71 -6.50
C TYR A 190 5.48 -8.71 -6.17
N LEU A 191 6.49 -8.65 -7.04
CA LEU A 191 7.54 -7.64 -7.00
C LEU A 191 7.53 -6.89 -8.31
N GLN A 192 7.66 -5.56 -8.25
CA GLN A 192 8.05 -4.81 -9.45
C GLN A 192 9.50 -5.14 -9.78
N VAL A 193 9.75 -5.39 -11.06
CA VAL A 193 11.05 -5.83 -11.56
C VAL A 193 11.41 -5.14 -12.86
N GLU A 194 12.71 -5.01 -13.07
CA GLU A 194 13.33 -4.68 -14.35
C GLU A 194 13.72 -5.99 -15.04
N VAL A 195 13.27 -6.20 -16.28
CA VAL A 195 13.68 -7.34 -17.10
C VAL A 195 15.07 -7.05 -17.68
N LEU A 196 16.05 -7.91 -17.39
CA LEU A 196 17.45 -7.71 -17.77
C LEU A 196 17.89 -8.58 -18.93
N ASN A 197 17.60 -9.89 -18.86
CA ASN A 197 18.05 -10.91 -19.82
C ASN A 197 19.55 -10.82 -20.18
N SER A 198 20.43 -10.82 -19.17
CA SER A 198 21.88 -10.65 -19.34
C SER A 198 22.70 -11.62 -18.48
N GLU A 199 23.99 -11.78 -18.79
CA GLU A 199 24.89 -12.54 -17.92
C GLU A 199 25.22 -11.76 -16.64
N LEU A 200 25.17 -12.44 -15.50
CA LEU A 200 25.61 -11.95 -14.21
C LEU A 200 26.77 -12.81 -13.70
N ASP A 201 27.88 -12.16 -13.36
CA ASP A 201 29.04 -12.83 -12.76
C ASP A 201 28.92 -12.80 -11.24
N LEU A 202 28.99 -13.98 -10.62
CA LEU A 202 29.06 -14.16 -9.17
C LEU A 202 30.49 -14.61 -8.84
N PRO A 203 31.39 -13.69 -8.46
CA PRO A 203 32.82 -13.98 -8.37
C PRO A 203 33.20 -14.83 -7.16
N THR A 204 32.29 -14.98 -6.20
CA THR A 204 32.48 -15.64 -4.92
C THR A 204 31.25 -16.44 -4.54
N GLU A 205 31.39 -17.24 -3.49
CA GLU A 205 30.28 -17.96 -2.90
C GLU A 205 29.15 -17.00 -2.50
N THR A 206 27.95 -17.23 -3.05
CA THR A 206 26.78 -16.36 -2.90
C THR A 206 25.61 -17.14 -2.30
N LEU A 207 24.80 -16.51 -1.45
CA LEU A 207 23.61 -17.11 -0.88
C LEU A 207 22.65 -17.53 -2.01
N TYR A 208 22.30 -18.80 -2.00
CA TYR A 208 21.27 -19.37 -2.85
C TYR A 208 19.91 -19.19 -2.18
N MET A 209 18.98 -18.52 -2.86
CA MET A 209 17.67 -18.18 -2.32
C MET A 209 16.59 -18.88 -3.14
N ASP A 210 16.00 -19.94 -2.57
CA ASP A 210 14.86 -20.65 -3.17
C ASP A 210 13.65 -19.71 -3.35
N GLU A 211 13.45 -18.82 -2.38
CA GLU A 211 12.45 -17.76 -2.39
C GLU A 211 13.11 -16.38 -2.28
N TYR A 212 12.49 -15.34 -2.85
CA TYR A 212 13.02 -13.96 -2.81
C TYR A 212 13.35 -13.45 -1.40
N ASP A 213 12.65 -13.91 -0.36
CA ASP A 213 12.85 -13.47 1.02
C ASP A 213 13.70 -14.42 1.88
N THR A 214 14.33 -15.43 1.27
CA THR A 214 15.09 -16.49 1.98
C THR A 214 16.05 -15.91 3.04
N ALA A 215 16.78 -14.83 2.71
CA ALA A 215 17.72 -14.20 3.63
C ALA A 215 17.06 -13.69 4.93
N ASN A 216 15.80 -13.22 4.86
CA ASN A 216 15.02 -12.76 6.01
C ASN A 216 14.46 -13.91 6.86
N ARG A 217 14.43 -15.12 6.31
CA ARG A 217 13.87 -16.32 6.95
C ARG A 217 14.93 -17.21 7.57
N LEU A 218 16.22 -16.89 7.40
CA LEU A 218 17.32 -17.62 8.04
C LEU A 218 17.23 -17.49 9.56
N GLN A 219 16.93 -18.59 10.24
CA GLN A 219 16.93 -18.65 11.71
C GLN A 219 18.29 -19.11 12.25
N ARG A 220 18.99 -19.95 11.48
CA ARG A 220 20.33 -20.45 11.78
C ARG A 220 21.21 -20.30 10.57
N SER A 221 22.51 -20.13 10.83
CA SER A 221 23.53 -20.08 9.80
C SER A 221 23.62 -21.36 8.98
N SER A 222 23.35 -22.51 9.61
CA SER A 222 23.28 -23.82 8.96
C SER A 222 22.17 -23.95 7.91
N ASP A 223 21.18 -23.07 7.97
CA ASP A 223 20.06 -23.07 7.01
C ASP A 223 20.48 -22.39 5.69
N ALA A 224 21.57 -21.62 5.70
CA ALA A 224 22.10 -20.96 4.53
C ALA A 224 22.65 -21.99 3.53
N ARG A 225 22.17 -21.88 2.29
CA ARG A 225 22.69 -22.62 1.15
C ARG A 225 23.46 -21.66 0.27
N PHE A 226 24.56 -22.13 -0.29
CA PHE A 226 25.41 -21.30 -1.12
C PHE A 226 25.60 -21.92 -2.50
N ILE A 227 25.78 -21.04 -3.47
CA ILE A 227 26.29 -21.40 -4.79
C ILE A 227 27.74 -20.94 -4.91
N PRO A 228 28.61 -21.75 -5.54
CA PRO A 228 29.98 -21.36 -5.79
C PRO A 228 30.06 -20.23 -6.82
N ALA A 229 31.23 -19.61 -6.90
CA ALA A 229 31.55 -18.62 -7.92
C ALA A 229 31.25 -19.17 -9.32
N GLN A 230 30.42 -18.45 -10.08
CA GLN A 230 29.98 -18.86 -11.40
C GLN A 230 29.31 -17.69 -12.14
N LYS A 231 29.15 -17.86 -13.45
CA LYS A 231 28.24 -17.04 -14.25
C LYS A 231 26.84 -17.64 -14.26
N VAL A 232 25.84 -16.79 -14.08
CA VAL A 232 24.42 -17.11 -14.20
C VAL A 232 23.75 -16.18 -15.21
N PHE A 233 22.56 -16.53 -15.68
CA PHE A 233 21.77 -15.64 -16.54
C PHE A 233 20.73 -14.90 -15.70
N ALA A 234 20.89 -13.59 -15.54
CA ALA A 234 19.93 -12.72 -14.87
C ALA A 234 18.73 -12.46 -15.77
N MET A 235 17.56 -12.94 -15.34
CA MET A 235 16.31 -12.76 -16.07
C MET A 235 15.71 -11.40 -15.74
N GLU A 236 15.68 -11.08 -14.45
CA GLU A 236 15.05 -9.87 -13.91
C GLU A 236 15.70 -9.45 -12.59
N LYS A 237 15.46 -8.21 -12.19
CA LYS A 237 16.02 -7.60 -10.99
C LYS A 237 15.00 -6.71 -10.30
N THR A 238 14.97 -6.75 -8.98
CA THR A 238 14.17 -5.88 -8.13
C THR A 238 14.91 -4.58 -7.78
N ASP A 239 14.19 -3.56 -7.35
CA ASP A 239 14.78 -2.26 -6.96
C ASP A 239 15.80 -2.38 -5.81
N ASN A 240 15.63 -3.35 -4.91
CA ASN A 240 16.57 -3.62 -3.82
C ASN A 240 17.74 -4.52 -4.22
N GLY A 241 17.94 -4.77 -5.52
CA GLY A 241 19.14 -5.45 -6.03
C GLY A 241 19.13 -6.97 -5.88
N VAL A 242 17.97 -7.59 -5.72
CA VAL A 242 17.82 -9.05 -5.81
C VAL A 242 17.54 -9.41 -7.27
N TYR A 243 18.21 -10.46 -7.74
CA TYR A 243 18.12 -10.95 -9.10
C TYR A 243 17.44 -12.30 -9.10
N HIS A 244 16.49 -12.51 -10.02
CA HIS A 244 16.02 -13.84 -10.36
C HIS A 244 16.87 -14.34 -11.52
N VAL A 245 17.56 -15.45 -11.30
CA VAL A 245 18.59 -15.94 -12.20
C VAL A 245 18.31 -17.37 -12.62
N ARG A 246 18.87 -17.75 -13.76
CA ARG A 246 18.91 -19.13 -14.25
C ARG A 246 20.34 -19.65 -14.21
N GLY A 247 20.54 -20.76 -13.51
CA GLY A 247 21.81 -21.49 -13.47
C GLY A 247 22.07 -22.25 -14.78
N GLN A 248 23.30 -22.74 -14.94
CA GLN A 248 23.73 -23.47 -16.14
C GLN A 248 22.97 -24.79 -16.37
N ASN A 249 22.47 -25.41 -15.29
CA ASN A 249 21.63 -26.60 -15.32
C ASN A 249 20.14 -26.30 -15.65
N GLY A 250 19.79 -25.03 -15.87
CA GLY A 250 18.42 -24.58 -16.15
C GLY A 250 17.57 -24.29 -14.93
N SER A 251 18.01 -24.58 -13.69
CA SER A 251 17.24 -24.23 -12.48
C SER A 251 17.19 -22.72 -12.29
N THR A 252 16.05 -22.21 -11.82
CA THR A 252 15.85 -20.80 -11.50
C THR A 252 15.79 -20.59 -10.00
N PHE A 253 16.38 -19.49 -9.53
CA PHE A 253 16.45 -19.14 -8.11
C PHE A 253 16.77 -17.65 -7.96
N TRP A 254 16.63 -17.13 -6.74
CA TRP A 254 16.98 -15.75 -6.43
C TRP A 254 18.39 -15.67 -5.87
N VAL A 255 19.07 -14.56 -6.16
CA VAL A 255 20.36 -14.20 -5.55
C VAL A 255 20.38 -12.71 -5.28
N ASN A 256 21.06 -12.31 -4.22
CA ASN A 256 21.45 -10.92 -4.06
C ASN A 256 22.98 -10.89 -3.84
N PRO A 257 23.75 -10.28 -4.76
CA PRO A 257 25.21 -10.21 -4.66
C PRO A 257 25.76 -9.59 -3.37
N GLN A 258 24.94 -8.89 -2.59
CA GLN A 258 25.33 -8.39 -1.25
C GLN A 258 25.41 -9.51 -0.20
N PHE A 259 24.68 -10.62 -0.39
CA PHE A 259 24.80 -11.85 0.40
C PHE A 259 25.84 -12.80 -0.23
N ALA A 260 27.05 -12.30 -0.46
CA ALA A 260 28.16 -13.07 -0.98
C ALA A 260 29.41 -12.90 -0.13
N GLN A 261 30.30 -13.90 -0.16
CA GLN A 261 31.62 -13.77 0.42
C GLN A 261 32.39 -12.65 -0.31
N PRO A 262 33.18 -11.83 0.39
CA PRO A 262 33.85 -10.72 -0.27
C PRO A 262 34.96 -11.18 -1.21
N VAL A 263 35.21 -10.40 -2.26
CA VAL A 263 36.35 -10.62 -3.16
C VAL A 263 37.63 -10.16 -2.47
N GLY A 264 38.74 -10.88 -2.67
CA GLY A 264 40.05 -10.47 -2.17
C GLY A 264 40.33 -10.81 -0.71
N VAL A 265 39.60 -11.77 -0.14
CA VAL A 265 39.86 -12.34 1.19
C VAL A 265 41.30 -12.87 1.27
N LYS A 266 41.99 -12.54 2.36
CA LYS A 266 43.34 -13.03 2.64
C LYS A 266 43.26 -14.10 3.73
N LYS A 267 43.88 -15.26 3.48
CA LYS A 267 44.06 -16.28 4.53
C LYS A 267 45.07 -15.80 5.56
N ILE A 268 44.76 -16.02 6.83
CA ILE A 268 45.59 -15.67 7.97
C ILE A 268 45.55 -16.81 9.01
N ASP A 269 46.37 -16.69 10.05
CA ASP A 269 46.31 -17.51 11.25
C ASP A 269 46.68 -16.60 12.42
N GLU A 270 45.70 -15.84 12.90
CA GLU A 270 45.90 -14.78 13.88
C GLU A 270 44.90 -14.89 15.03
N THR A 271 45.40 -14.68 16.26
CA THR A 271 44.54 -14.56 17.43
C THR A 271 44.15 -13.10 17.62
N ILE A 272 42.84 -12.83 17.61
CA ILE A 272 42.24 -11.51 17.78
C ILE A 272 41.64 -11.41 19.19
N GLU A 273 41.86 -10.28 19.86
CA GLU A 273 41.26 -10.00 21.17
C GLU A 273 39.99 -9.14 21.01
N LEU A 274 38.84 -9.72 21.36
CA LEU A 274 37.57 -9.02 21.42
C LEU A 274 37.41 -8.39 22.79
N THR A 275 37.22 -7.06 22.83
CA THR A 275 37.12 -6.29 24.09
C THR A 275 35.69 -5.95 24.49
N LYS A 276 34.73 -6.17 23.58
CA LYS A 276 33.29 -5.92 23.74
C LYS A 276 32.49 -7.08 23.14
N ASN A 277 31.18 -7.09 23.40
CA ASN A 277 30.28 -7.98 22.68
C ASN A 277 30.34 -7.67 21.18
N THR A 278 30.60 -8.69 20.37
CA THR A 278 30.84 -8.56 18.92
C THR A 278 29.79 -9.37 18.15
N GLU A 279 29.16 -8.76 17.16
CA GLU A 279 28.14 -9.40 16.31
C GLU A 279 28.77 -10.37 15.31
N GLN A 280 28.02 -11.41 14.97
CA GLN A 280 28.41 -12.44 14.01
C GLN A 280 27.57 -12.34 12.75
N HIS A 281 28.23 -12.22 11.60
CA HIS A 281 27.58 -12.04 10.30
C HIS A 281 28.00 -13.16 9.34
N LEU A 282 27.07 -13.63 8.52
CA LEU A 282 27.42 -14.53 7.41
C LEU A 282 28.19 -13.81 6.30
N PHE A 283 27.90 -12.51 6.12
CA PHE A 283 28.48 -11.67 5.08
C PHE A 283 28.92 -10.35 5.70
N PRO A 284 30.15 -9.88 5.46
CA PRO A 284 30.61 -8.60 6.00
C PRO A 284 30.03 -7.41 5.21
N THR A 285 29.56 -7.65 3.98
CA THR A 285 28.92 -6.65 3.11
C THR A 285 27.44 -6.44 3.43
N MET A 286 26.84 -7.28 4.28
CA MET A 286 25.44 -7.18 4.66
C MET A 286 25.26 -7.40 6.17
N PRO A 287 24.89 -6.38 6.95
CA PRO A 287 24.88 -6.46 8.41
C PRO A 287 23.78 -7.38 8.99
N PHE A 288 22.84 -7.85 8.16
CA PHE A 288 21.78 -8.77 8.54
C PHE A 288 21.78 -10.00 7.60
N PRO A 289 21.43 -11.21 8.08
CA PRO A 289 21.08 -11.57 9.47
C PRO A 289 22.29 -11.67 10.42
N ILE A 290 22.04 -11.39 11.70
CA ILE A 290 23.01 -11.50 12.81
C ILE A 290 22.77 -12.81 13.54
N PHE A 291 23.82 -13.63 13.72
CA PHE A 291 23.73 -14.96 14.35
C PHE A 291 24.25 -14.97 15.80
N GLY A 292 23.89 -13.93 16.55
CA GLY A 292 24.23 -13.76 17.96
C GLY A 292 25.48 -12.94 18.22
N LEU A 293 25.85 -12.88 19.49
CA LEU A 293 26.97 -12.10 20.01
C LEU A 293 28.07 -13.01 20.58
N ILE A 294 29.31 -12.59 20.40
CA ILE A 294 30.49 -13.17 21.04
C ILE A 294 30.92 -12.22 22.15
N SER A 295 30.93 -12.70 23.40
CA SER A 295 31.43 -11.94 24.53
C SER A 295 32.94 -11.68 24.41
N PRO A 296 33.48 -10.66 25.10
CA PRO A 296 34.92 -10.37 25.12
C PRO A 296 35.76 -11.63 25.39
N GLN A 297 36.63 -11.99 24.45
CA GLN A 297 37.50 -13.15 24.51
C GLN A 297 38.54 -13.10 23.39
N LYS A 298 39.51 -14.02 23.43
CA LYS A 298 40.44 -14.24 22.32
C LYS A 298 39.87 -15.29 21.36
N VAL A 299 39.88 -14.99 20.07
CA VAL A 299 39.40 -15.89 19.00
C VAL A 299 40.47 -16.04 17.93
N ASN A 300 40.51 -17.20 17.27
CA ASN A 300 41.40 -17.41 16.12
C ASN A 300 40.64 -17.09 14.83
N ALA A 301 41.21 -16.18 14.06
CA ALA A 301 40.76 -15.82 12.73
C ALA A 301 41.61 -16.54 11.69
N PHE A 302 40.93 -17.05 10.66
CA PHE A 302 41.56 -17.78 9.56
C PHE A 302 41.47 -17.02 8.21
N GLU A 303 40.63 -15.98 8.15
CA GLU A 303 40.54 -15.06 7.01
C GLU A 303 40.41 -13.60 7.49
N GLN A 304 40.93 -12.66 6.70
CA GLN A 304 40.68 -11.23 6.85
C GLN A 304 40.20 -10.61 5.54
N TRP A 305 39.41 -9.56 5.67
CA TRP A 305 38.99 -8.72 4.56
C TRP A 305 38.95 -7.25 5.00
N ASP A 306 39.49 -6.37 4.17
CA ASP A 306 39.43 -4.93 4.36
C ASP A 306 38.28 -4.40 3.49
N ASP A 307 37.26 -3.80 4.11
CA ASP A 307 36.13 -3.23 3.38
C ASP A 307 36.52 -1.94 2.62
N PRO A 308 35.71 -1.49 1.65
CA PRO A 308 36.00 -0.26 0.90
C PRO A 308 36.12 1.01 1.76
N GLN A 309 35.60 0.99 2.99
CA GLN A 309 35.63 2.07 3.96
C GLN A 309 36.88 2.00 4.88
N GLY A 310 37.70 0.95 4.73
CA GLY A 310 38.93 0.73 5.51
C GLY A 310 38.70 0.02 6.85
N ASN A 311 37.51 -0.52 7.11
CA ASN A 311 37.29 -1.38 8.26
C ASN A 311 37.80 -2.79 7.97
N ARG A 312 38.36 -3.41 9.01
CA ARG A 312 38.85 -4.78 8.92
C ARG A 312 37.86 -5.75 9.53
N TRP A 313 37.51 -6.75 8.73
CA TRP A 313 36.69 -7.88 9.10
C TRP A 313 37.55 -9.14 9.22
N TYR A 314 37.18 -10.01 10.14
CA TYR A 314 37.85 -11.29 10.37
C TYR A 314 36.84 -12.43 10.30
N ARG A 315 37.21 -13.54 9.67
CA ARG A 315 36.40 -14.76 9.67
C ARG A 315 36.94 -15.75 10.69
N ILE A 316 36.06 -16.27 11.51
CA ILE A 316 36.38 -17.16 12.64
C ILE A 316 35.51 -18.41 12.63
N HIS A 317 35.95 -19.46 13.31
CA HIS A 317 35.08 -20.59 13.64
C HIS A 317 34.40 -20.32 14.99
N SER A 318 33.05 -20.29 14.99
CA SER A 318 32.25 -20.08 16.20
C SER A 318 31.23 -21.20 16.40
N TRP A 319 30.46 -21.11 17.48
CA TRP A 319 29.31 -22.00 17.74
C TRP A 319 28.19 -21.85 16.70
N SER A 320 28.15 -20.72 15.98
CA SER A 320 27.24 -20.46 14.86
C SER A 320 27.87 -20.87 13.52
N GLY A 321 29.01 -21.55 13.49
CA GLY A 321 29.73 -21.90 12.27
C GLY A 321 30.76 -20.85 11.87
N GLU A 322 31.09 -20.77 10.58
CA GLU A 322 32.07 -19.81 10.06
C GLU A 322 31.44 -18.44 9.88
N MET A 323 31.93 -17.45 10.63
CA MET A 323 31.30 -16.14 10.75
C MET A 323 32.31 -15.02 10.57
N TRP A 324 31.86 -13.94 9.94
CA TRP A 324 32.55 -12.66 9.91
C TRP A 324 32.24 -11.85 11.17
N ILE A 325 33.28 -11.23 11.72
CA ILE A 325 33.21 -10.33 12.86
C ILE A 325 34.00 -9.06 12.57
N GLN A 326 33.55 -7.95 13.17
CA GLN A 326 34.26 -6.67 13.18
C GLN A 326 34.53 -6.29 14.67
N PRO A 327 35.76 -6.53 15.17
CA PRO A 327 36.13 -6.37 16.59
C PRO A 327 35.88 -5.00 17.23
#